data_AF-A0A942FQZ0-F1
#
_entry.id   AF-A0A942FQZ0-F1
#
_cell.length_a   1.000
_cell.length_b   1.000
_cell.length_c   1.000
_cell.angle_alpha   90.00
_cell.angle_beta   90.00
_cell.angle_gamma   90.00
#
_symmetry.space_group_name_H-M   'P 1'
#
loop_
_entity.id
_entity.type
_entity.pdbx_description
1 polymer ?
#
loop_
_entity_poly.entity_id
_entity_poly.type
_entity_poly.pdbx_seq_one_letter_code
_entity_poly.pdbx_strand_id
1 'polypeptide(L)'
;MVDKNGPAPKHNQKIGACWLWTGYRSTNGYGQINRGDHRIDYAHHVAFEIQNGTIDTNLDVMHECDNRPCVRGTHLVQGTRSKNIGDCVVRGRHFSPYRHRTHCKNGHLFTEEKRPDGEGRICRTCINDRARKYRKGRR
;
A
#
# COMPACT_ATOMS: atom_id res chain seq x y z
N MET A 1 -26.35 -3.54 -7.28
CA MET A 1 -25.58 -3.28 -6.03
C MET A 1 -24.39 -2.34 -6.28
N VAL A 2 -24.51 -1.40 -7.22
CA VAL A 2 -23.43 -0.48 -7.57
C VAL A 2 -24.02 0.91 -7.76
N ASP A 3 -23.47 1.89 -7.06
CA ASP A 3 -23.75 3.31 -7.26
C ASP A 3 -22.65 3.91 -8.15
N LYS A 4 -23.04 4.42 -9.32
CA LYS A 4 -22.10 4.98 -10.30
C LYS A 4 -21.78 6.47 -10.06
N ASN A 5 -22.49 7.11 -9.13
CA ASN A 5 -22.33 8.54 -8.81
C ASN A 5 -21.40 8.74 -7.60
N GLY A 6 -20.40 7.86 -7.45
CA GLY A 6 -19.44 7.94 -6.36
C GLY A 6 -18.50 9.14 -6.47
N PRO A 7 -17.67 9.36 -5.43
CA PRO A 7 -16.75 10.49 -5.40
C PRO A 7 -15.67 10.38 -6.48
N ALA A 8 -15.12 11.53 -6.85
CA ALA A 8 -13.88 11.58 -7.62
C ALA A 8 -12.72 10.95 -6.80
N PRO A 9 -11.78 10.25 -7.47
CA PRO A 9 -10.57 9.73 -6.84
C PRO A 9 -9.80 10.82 -6.10
N LYS A 10 -9.27 10.47 -4.92
CA LYS A 10 -8.44 11.40 -4.12
C LYS A 10 -7.16 11.81 -4.83
N HIS A 11 -6.64 10.92 -5.67
CA HIS A 11 -5.47 11.13 -6.52
C HIS A 11 -5.80 10.68 -7.93
N ASN A 12 -5.07 11.20 -8.92
CA ASN A 12 -5.31 10.94 -10.34
C ASN A 12 -6.77 11.23 -10.80
N GLN A 13 -7.29 12.42 -10.50
CA GLN A 13 -8.70 12.81 -10.78
C GLN A 13 -9.15 12.63 -12.25
N LYS A 14 -8.21 12.47 -13.18
CA LYS A 14 -8.45 12.29 -14.62
C LYS A 14 -9.17 10.97 -14.96
N ILE A 15 -9.14 9.97 -14.07
CA ILE A 15 -9.77 8.66 -14.32
C ILE A 15 -11.29 8.65 -14.07
N GLY A 16 -11.88 9.80 -13.70
CA GLY A 16 -13.32 9.99 -13.49
C GLY A 16 -13.85 9.42 -12.16
N ALA A 17 -15.15 9.61 -11.89
CA ALA A 17 -15.81 9.22 -10.64
C ALA A 17 -15.76 7.71 -10.33
N CYS A 18 -15.72 7.36 -9.03
CA CYS A 18 -15.75 5.97 -8.57
C CYS A 18 -17.14 5.34 -8.75
N TRP A 19 -17.19 4.03 -8.98
CA TRP A 19 -18.42 3.25 -8.87
C TRP A 19 -18.39 2.47 -7.57
N LEU A 20 -19.26 2.81 -6.62
CA LEU A 20 -19.25 2.26 -5.28
C LEU A 20 -20.05 0.96 -5.19
N TRP A 21 -19.43 -0.05 -4.62
CA TRP A 21 -20.13 -1.25 -4.16
C TRP A 21 -21.06 -0.89 -3.00
N THR A 22 -22.35 -1.17 -3.16
CA THR A 22 -23.37 -0.89 -2.14
C THR A 22 -23.77 -2.12 -1.31
N GLY A 23 -23.18 -3.28 -1.59
CA GLY A 23 -23.37 -4.51 -0.83
C GLY A 23 -22.49 -4.59 0.42
N TYR A 24 -22.34 -5.82 0.94
CA TYR A 24 -21.51 -6.09 2.11
C TYR A 24 -20.05 -5.66 1.89
N ARG A 25 -19.43 -5.15 2.95
CA ARG A 25 -18.03 -4.73 2.98
C ARG A 25 -17.33 -5.36 4.18
N SER A 26 -16.09 -5.78 3.99
CA SER A 26 -15.26 -6.27 5.09
C SER A 26 -14.94 -5.16 6.09
N THR A 27 -14.41 -5.52 7.25
CA THR A 27 -13.91 -4.57 8.26
C THR A 27 -12.83 -3.63 7.72
N ASN A 28 -12.06 -4.10 6.73
CA ASN A 28 -11.07 -3.29 6.03
C ASN A 28 -11.70 -2.43 4.90
N GLY A 29 -13.01 -2.46 4.69
CA GLY A 29 -13.72 -1.60 3.75
C GLY A 29 -13.77 -2.10 2.30
N TYR A 30 -13.31 -3.32 2.02
CA TYR A 30 -13.41 -3.91 0.68
C TYR A 30 -14.80 -4.49 0.45
N GLY A 31 -15.40 -4.20 -0.69
CA GLY A 31 -16.65 -4.84 -1.11
C GLY A 31 -16.48 -6.35 -1.28
N GLN A 32 -17.47 -7.12 -0.86
CA GLN A 32 -17.49 -8.57 -0.97
C GLN A 32 -18.82 -9.03 -1.58
N ILE A 33 -18.77 -10.13 -2.33
CA ILE A 33 -19.91 -10.74 -3.00
C ILE A 33 -19.80 -12.27 -2.93
N ASN A 34 -20.92 -12.94 -2.74
CA ASN A 34 -21.00 -14.39 -2.86
C ASN A 34 -21.27 -14.76 -4.32
N ARG A 35 -20.42 -15.60 -4.92
CA ARG A 35 -20.56 -16.02 -6.33
C ARG A 35 -21.68 -17.05 -6.57
N GLY A 36 -22.41 -17.45 -5.53
CA GLY A 36 -23.48 -18.45 -5.59
C GLY A 36 -23.05 -19.85 -5.19
N ASP A 37 -21.73 -20.10 -5.09
CA ASP A 37 -21.11 -21.37 -4.69
C ASP A 37 -20.66 -21.38 -3.21
N HIS A 38 -21.20 -20.46 -2.40
CA HIS A 38 -20.80 -20.20 -1.01
C HIS A 38 -19.37 -19.66 -0.86
N ARG A 39 -18.68 -19.31 -1.95
CA ARG A 39 -17.39 -18.63 -1.87
C ARG A 39 -17.61 -17.12 -1.88
N ILE A 40 -17.05 -16.47 -0.85
CA ILE A 40 -16.99 -15.03 -0.76
C ILE A 40 -15.77 -14.57 -1.56
N ASP A 41 -16.01 -13.71 -2.54
CA ASP A 41 -14.96 -13.06 -3.32
C ASP A 41 -15.01 -11.54 -3.11
N TYR A 42 -13.94 -10.86 -3.47
CA TYR A 42 -13.90 -9.41 -3.46
C TYR A 42 -14.66 -8.85 -4.66
N ALA A 43 -15.56 -7.89 -4.40
CA ALA A 43 -16.37 -7.28 -5.44
C ALA A 43 -15.53 -6.62 -6.54
N HIS A 44 -14.35 -6.08 -6.20
CA HIS A 44 -13.44 -5.50 -7.20
C HIS A 44 -12.70 -6.55 -8.03
N HIS A 45 -12.46 -7.77 -7.53
CA HIS A 45 -11.94 -8.87 -8.34
C HIS A 45 -12.97 -9.29 -9.39
N VAL A 46 -14.21 -9.55 -8.95
CA VAL A 46 -15.32 -9.87 -9.86
C VAL A 46 -15.52 -8.76 -10.89
N ALA A 47 -15.47 -7.50 -10.47
CA ALA A 47 -15.60 -6.37 -11.37
C ALA A 47 -14.44 -6.25 -12.37
N PHE A 48 -13.22 -6.59 -11.95
CA PHE A 48 -12.07 -6.67 -12.86
C PHE A 48 -12.29 -7.77 -13.89
N GLU A 49 -12.68 -8.98 -13.48
CA GLU A 49 -12.91 -10.09 -14.41
C GLU A 49 -13.94 -9.78 -15.48
N ILE A 50 -15.04 -9.11 -15.10
CA ILE A 50 -16.11 -8.73 -16.01
C ILE A 50 -15.68 -7.64 -17.01
N GLN A 51 -14.87 -6.67 -16.58
CA GLN A 51 -14.57 -5.46 -17.38
C GLN A 51 -13.22 -5.51 -18.09
N ASN A 52 -12.24 -6.18 -17.49
CA ASN A 52 -10.83 -6.15 -17.89
C ASN A 52 -10.30 -7.57 -18.22
N GLY A 53 -11.06 -8.62 -17.91
CA GLY A 53 -10.71 -10.01 -18.19
C GLY A 53 -9.99 -10.72 -17.04
N THR A 54 -9.39 -11.87 -17.33
CA THR A 54 -8.86 -12.81 -16.32
C THR A 54 -7.82 -12.18 -15.39
N ILE A 55 -7.91 -12.51 -14.09
CA ILE A 55 -6.90 -12.16 -13.10
C ILE A 55 -5.75 -13.17 -13.18
N ASP A 56 -4.52 -12.68 -13.39
CA ASP A 56 -3.31 -13.49 -13.26
C ASP A 56 -3.11 -13.85 -11.79
N THR A 57 -2.98 -15.15 -11.50
CA THR A 57 -2.77 -15.68 -10.16
C THR A 57 -1.52 -15.16 -9.45
N ASN A 58 -0.56 -14.59 -10.19
CA ASN A 58 0.67 -14.03 -9.65
C ASN A 58 0.58 -12.51 -9.39
N LEU A 59 -0.54 -11.87 -9.75
CA LEU A 59 -0.74 -10.43 -9.63
C LEU A 59 -1.89 -10.10 -8.67
N ASP A 60 -1.76 -8.95 -8.01
CA ASP A 60 -2.81 -8.38 -7.19
C ASP A 60 -3.67 -7.41 -8.04
N VAL A 61 -4.99 -7.41 -7.83
CA VAL A 61 -5.86 -6.35 -8.35
C VAL A 61 -5.79 -5.14 -7.41
N MET A 62 -5.40 -3.99 -7.95
CA MET A 62 -5.14 -2.77 -7.20
C MET A 62 -6.06 -1.65 -7.65
N HIS A 63 -6.41 -0.77 -6.71
CA HIS A 63 -7.17 0.45 -7.00
C HIS A 63 -6.24 1.61 -7.35
N GLU A 64 -6.40 2.18 -8.54
CA GLU A 64 -5.78 3.47 -8.90
C GLU A 64 -6.48 4.67 -8.25
N CYS A 65 -7.67 4.49 -7.70
CA CYS A 65 -8.42 5.56 -7.03
C CYS A 65 -8.23 5.59 -5.50
N ASP A 66 -7.58 4.56 -4.93
CA ASP A 66 -7.43 4.33 -3.47
C ASP A 66 -8.76 4.30 -2.71
N ASN A 67 -9.85 3.98 -3.41
CA ASN A 67 -11.18 3.85 -2.83
C ASN A 67 -11.58 2.37 -2.80
N ARG A 68 -11.41 1.72 -1.65
CA ARG A 68 -11.64 0.28 -1.44
C ARG A 68 -13.02 -0.25 -1.91
N PRO A 69 -14.14 0.48 -1.75
CA PRO A 69 -15.44 0.06 -2.30
C PRO A 69 -15.58 0.28 -3.81
N CYS A 70 -14.59 0.84 -4.51
CA CYS A 70 -14.70 1.09 -5.96
C CYS A 70 -14.64 -0.21 -6.77
N VAL A 71 -15.55 -0.35 -7.74
CA VAL A 71 -15.67 -1.48 -8.68
C VAL A 71 -15.65 -1.04 -10.15
N ARG A 72 -15.23 0.21 -10.42
CA ARG A 72 -15.11 0.71 -11.79
C ARG A 72 -13.88 0.09 -12.46
N GLY A 73 -14.07 -0.63 -13.57
CA GLY A 73 -13.00 -1.38 -14.24
C GLY A 73 -11.80 -0.51 -14.63
N THR A 74 -12.04 0.73 -15.10
CA THR A 74 -10.98 1.68 -15.45
C THR A 74 -10.18 2.19 -14.25
N HIS A 75 -10.57 1.87 -13.01
CA HIS A 75 -9.82 2.20 -11.79
C HIS A 75 -9.10 0.99 -11.20
N LEU A 76 -9.20 -0.18 -11.86
CA LEU A 76 -8.64 -1.44 -11.39
C LEU A 76 -7.52 -1.88 -12.31
N VAL A 77 -6.36 -2.14 -11.74
CA VAL A 77 -5.15 -2.56 -12.47
C VAL A 77 -4.54 -3.77 -11.81
N GLN A 78 -4.00 -4.69 -12.61
CA GLN A 78 -3.20 -5.78 -12.09
C GLN A 78 -1.74 -5.35 -11.94
N GLY A 79 -1.09 -5.80 -10.87
CA GLY A 79 0.33 -5.55 -10.69
C GLY A 79 0.94 -6.41 -9.60
N THR A 80 2.28 -6.37 -9.53
CA THR A 80 2.99 -7.17 -8.54
C THR A 80 2.77 -6.61 -7.14
N ARG A 81 2.81 -7.49 -6.14
CA ARG A 81 2.74 -7.09 -4.73
C ARG A 81 3.80 -6.07 -4.35
N SER A 82 5.00 -6.17 -4.94
CA SER A 82 6.08 -5.19 -4.77
C SER A 82 5.67 -3.80 -5.25
N LYS A 83 5.03 -3.71 -6.43
CA LYS A 83 4.49 -2.43 -6.96
C LYS A 83 3.40 -1.87 -6.05
N ASN A 84 2.47 -2.70 -5.58
CA ASN A 84 1.42 -2.30 -4.64
C ASN A 84 1.99 -1.67 -3.36
N ILE A 85 3.02 -2.31 -2.80
CA ILE A 85 3.71 -1.81 -1.59
C ILE A 85 4.44 -0.50 -1.90
N GLY A 86 5.16 -0.42 -3.03
CA GLY A 86 5.81 0.80 -3.48
C GLY A 86 4.84 1.98 -3.60
N ASP A 87 3.70 1.75 -4.25
CA ASP A 87 2.63 2.76 -4.37
C ASP A 87 2.06 3.15 -2.99
N CYS A 88 1.87 2.17 -2.08
CA CYS A 88 1.43 2.46 -0.72
C CYS A 88 2.44 3.32 0.06
N VAL A 89 3.74 3.12 -0.14
CA VAL A 89 4.80 3.92 0.50
C VAL A 89 4.81 5.34 -0.08
N VAL A 90 4.81 5.47 -1.41
CA VAL A 90 4.81 6.77 -2.10
C VAL A 90 3.57 7.59 -1.73
N ARG A 91 2.41 6.94 -1.65
CA ARG A 91 1.14 7.58 -1.28
C ARG A 91 0.94 7.75 0.23
N GLY A 92 1.96 7.45 1.05
CA GLY A 92 1.94 7.67 2.50
C GLY A 92 0.97 6.80 3.29
N ARG A 93 0.50 5.69 2.71
CA ARG A 93 -0.43 4.74 3.35
C ARG A 93 0.28 3.61 4.10
N HIS A 94 1.59 3.46 3.88
CA HIS A 94 2.38 2.45 4.56
C HIS A 94 2.60 2.80 6.03
N PHE A 95 1.93 2.07 6.93
CA PHE A 95 2.16 2.18 8.37
C PHE A 95 3.51 1.54 8.74
N SER A 96 4.40 2.32 9.31
CA SER A 96 5.62 1.80 9.94
C SER A 96 5.70 2.30 11.38
N PRO A 97 5.64 1.40 12.39
CA PRO A 97 5.77 1.80 13.79
C PRO A 97 7.17 2.35 14.09
N TYR A 98 8.13 2.13 13.19
CA TYR A 98 9.48 2.65 13.28
C TYR A 98 9.62 4.07 12.72
N ARG A 99 8.62 4.59 12.00
CA ARG A 99 8.67 5.93 11.38
C ARG A 99 8.66 7.06 12.42
N HIS A 100 7.99 6.86 13.55
CA HIS A 100 7.83 7.88 14.59
C HIS A 100 8.81 7.75 15.77
N ARG A 101 9.64 6.70 15.80
CA ARG A 101 10.58 6.50 16.93
C ARG A 101 11.59 7.65 16.98
N THR A 102 11.78 8.30 18.12
CA THR A 102 12.80 9.34 18.27
C THR A 102 14.19 8.76 18.57
N HIS A 103 14.24 7.53 19.10
CA HIS A 103 15.47 6.86 19.53
C HIS A 103 15.70 5.53 18.82
N CYS A 104 16.97 5.20 18.62
CA CYS A 104 17.41 3.90 18.10
C CYS A 104 17.30 2.80 19.15
N LYS A 105 17.60 1.54 18.77
CA LYS A 105 17.54 0.37 19.68
C LYS A 105 18.43 0.48 20.93
N ASN A 106 19.45 1.34 20.90
CA ASN A 106 20.36 1.59 22.02
C ASN A 106 19.99 2.86 22.80
N GLY A 107 18.85 3.48 22.54
CA GLY A 107 18.42 4.71 23.22
C GLY A 107 19.08 5.99 22.74
N HIS A 108 19.84 5.97 21.64
CA HIS A 108 20.40 7.21 21.06
C HIS A 108 19.39 7.91 20.15
N LEU A 109 19.33 9.24 20.20
CA LEU A 109 18.50 10.06 19.31
C LEU A 109 18.88 9.84 17.83
N PHE A 110 17.86 9.68 17.00
CA PHE A 110 18.04 9.76 15.55
C PHE A 110 18.31 11.21 15.14
N THR A 111 19.24 11.41 14.21
CA THR A 111 19.44 12.69 13.56
C THR A 111 18.39 12.91 12.48
N GLU A 112 18.17 14.17 12.10
CA GLU A 112 17.30 14.53 10.97
C GLU A 112 17.92 14.15 9.61
N GLU A 113 19.22 13.85 9.60
CA GLU A 113 19.95 13.37 8.42
C GLU A 113 19.45 11.99 7.96
N LYS A 114 19.25 11.87 6.65
CA LYS A 114 18.99 10.58 5.99
C LYS A 114 20.28 9.79 5.86
N ARG A 115 20.15 8.46 5.82
CA ARG A 115 21.29 7.58 5.51
C ARG A 115 21.84 7.84 4.10
N PRO A 116 23.14 7.58 3.86
CA PRO A 116 23.75 7.77 2.53
C PRO A 116 23.13 6.89 1.44
N ASP A 117 22.49 5.78 1.81
CA ASP A 117 21.72 4.89 0.93
C ASP A 117 20.32 5.45 0.59
N GLY A 118 19.94 6.60 1.14
CA GLY A 118 18.65 7.24 0.94
C GLY A 118 17.50 6.66 1.78
N GLU A 119 17.73 5.56 2.51
CA GLU A 119 16.68 4.85 3.24
C GLU A 119 16.79 5.03 4.76
N GLY A 120 15.80 5.72 5.34
CA GLY A 120 15.65 5.82 6.79
C GLY A 120 16.56 6.82 7.48
N ARG A 121 16.51 6.80 8.83
CA ARG A 121 17.16 7.79 9.70
C ARG A 121 18.51 7.31 10.20
N ILE A 122 19.43 8.26 10.40
CA ILE A 122 20.77 7.99 10.93
C ILE A 122 20.77 8.03 12.46
N CYS A 123 21.43 7.06 13.08
CA CYS A 123 21.90 7.16 14.46
C CYS A 123 23.42 7.37 14.44
N ARG A 124 23.86 8.62 14.57
CA ARG A 124 25.28 9.00 14.41
C ARG A 124 26.16 8.34 15.47
N THR A 125 25.65 8.21 16.70
CA THR A 125 26.35 7.52 17.81
C THR A 125 26.63 6.06 17.46
N CYS A 126 25.63 5.32 16.96
CA CYS A 126 25.83 3.93 16.55
C CYS A 126 26.80 3.79 15.36
N ILE A 127 26.78 4.72 14.41
CA ILE A 127 27.73 4.73 13.29
C ILE A 127 29.16 4.93 13.81
N ASN A 128 29.36 5.91 14.70
CA ASN A 128 30.66 6.21 15.30
C ASN A 128 31.20 5.03 16.12
N ASP A 129 30.33 4.39 16.92
CA ASP A 129 30.71 3.22 17.71
C ASP A 129 31.14 2.05 16.83
N ARG A 130 30.41 1.80 15.73
CA ARG A 130 30.75 0.75 14.77
C ARG A 130 32.08 1.04 14.07
N ALA A 131 32.30 2.28 13.64
CA ALA A 131 33.55 2.71 13.03
C ALA A 131 34.74 2.59 14.00
N ARG A 132 34.55 2.96 15.27
CA ARG A 132 35.57 2.82 16.32
C ARG A 132 35.95 1.36 16.55
N LYS A 133 34.96 0.47 16.65
CA LYS A 133 35.19 -0.99 16.80
C LYS A 133 35.92 -1.58 15.60
N TYR A 134 35.52 -1.20 14.38
CA TYR A 134 36.16 -1.65 13.14
C TYR A 134 37.64 -1.25 13.08
N ARG A 135 37.98 -0.01 13.46
CA ARG A 135 39.37 0.48 13.50
C ARG A 135 40.22 -0.27 14.55
N LYS A 136 39.64 -0.60 15.70
CA LYS A 136 40.34 -1.36 16.77
C LYS A 136 40.60 -2.82 16.39
N GLY A 137 39.72 -3.47 15.62
CA GLY A 137 39.89 -4.87 15.21
C GLY A 137 40.79 -5.09 13.99
N ARG A 138 41.29 -4.03 13.35
CA ARG A 138 42.27 -4.09 12.24
C ARG A 138 43.73 -3.90 12.71
N ARG A 139 43.95 -3.87 14.02
CA ARG A 139 45.25 -3.70 14.67
C ARG A 139 45.55 -4.94 15.48
#